data_AF-A0A9N8R1L3-F1
#
_entry.id   AF-A0A9N8R1L3-F1
#
_cell.length_a   1.000
_cell.length_b   1.000
_cell.length_c   1.000
_cell.angle_alpha   90.00
_cell.angle_beta   90.00
_cell.angle_gamma   90.00
#
_symmetry.space_group_name_H-M   'P 1'
#
loop_
_entity.id
_entity.type
_entity.pdbx_description
1 polymer ?
#
loop_
_entity_poly.entity_id
_entity_poly.type
_entity_poly.pdbx_seq_one_letter_code
_entity_poly.pdbx_strand_id
1 'polypeptide(L)'
;MTIKRWGWWGLGAALIGAGVIAGLSPNYEDAQAATDRQTVDCMAKQLTQDDKRSIAQFADTNDFDSLWRVYDRVFPECTVRGDQRDRKSELVTSAWRVLSTDREFMRLREANAAHAALGH
;
A
#
# COMPACT_ATOMS: atom_id res chain seq x y z
N MET A 1 12.78 -59.86 -28.47
CA MET A 1 12.15 -59.42 -27.21
C MET A 1 12.92 -58.22 -26.66
N THR A 2 12.25 -57.06 -26.66
CA THR A 2 12.50 -55.78 -25.95
C THR A 2 13.91 -55.42 -25.45
N ILE A 3 14.59 -54.61 -26.26
CA ILE A 3 15.71 -53.73 -25.89
C ILE A 3 15.14 -52.53 -25.12
N LYS A 4 15.42 -52.43 -23.81
CA LYS A 4 14.93 -51.35 -22.95
C LYS A 4 15.95 -50.19 -22.98
N ARG A 5 15.55 -49.14 -23.70
CA ARG A 5 16.28 -47.90 -23.94
C ARG A 5 16.27 -47.04 -22.66
N TRP A 6 17.47 -46.73 -22.15
CA TRP A 6 17.92 -45.40 -21.71
C TRP A 6 17.07 -44.57 -20.72
N GLY A 7 17.70 -44.18 -19.62
CA GLY A 7 17.18 -43.20 -18.67
C GLY A 7 18.24 -42.89 -17.61
N TRP A 8 19.16 -42.02 -18.00
CA TRP A 8 20.35 -41.53 -17.30
C TRP A 8 20.11 -41.15 -15.83
N TRP A 9 21.07 -41.51 -14.98
CA TRP A 9 21.23 -41.01 -13.62
C TRP A 9 21.43 -39.48 -13.56
N GLY A 10 20.88 -38.87 -12.51
CA GLY A 10 21.59 -37.83 -11.76
C GLY A 10 20.95 -36.44 -11.75
N LEU A 11 20.48 -36.03 -10.56
CA LEU A 11 20.32 -34.69 -9.97
C LEU A 11 19.06 -34.76 -9.08
N GLY A 12 19.08 -34.55 -7.78
CA GLY A 12 20.02 -33.81 -6.95
C GLY A 12 19.17 -33.16 -5.86
N ALA A 13 19.48 -33.53 -4.62
CA ALA A 13 18.96 -33.09 -3.32
C ALA A 13 18.10 -31.80 -3.20
N ALA A 14 17.10 -31.94 -2.31
CA ALA A 14 16.72 -30.99 -1.26
C ALA A 14 16.22 -29.60 -1.67
N LEU A 15 14.90 -29.43 -1.60
CA LEU A 15 14.26 -28.17 -1.19
C LEU A 15 13.78 -28.38 0.25
N ILE A 16 14.63 -28.08 1.23
CA ILE A 16 14.61 -26.84 2.02
C ILE A 16 13.24 -26.63 2.68
N GLY A 17 13.24 -26.79 4.01
CA GLY A 17 12.08 -26.59 4.83
C GLY A 17 11.56 -25.16 4.77
N ALA A 18 10.23 -25.05 4.75
CA ALA A 18 9.53 -23.94 5.34
C ALA A 18 8.27 -24.53 5.96
N GLY A 19 8.37 -24.87 7.25
CA GLY A 19 7.17 -24.97 8.07
C GLY A 19 6.51 -23.61 8.08
N VAL A 20 5.37 -23.49 7.41
CA VAL A 20 4.34 -22.53 7.79
C VAL A 20 3.05 -23.31 7.86
N ILE A 21 2.46 -23.25 9.04
CA ILE A 21 1.29 -23.97 9.49
C ILE A 21 0.14 -23.66 8.53
N ALA A 22 -0.25 -24.65 7.73
CA ALA A 22 -1.52 -24.66 7.01
C ALA A 22 -2.65 -24.79 8.05
N GLY A 23 -2.96 -23.70 8.73
CA GLY A 23 -3.89 -23.71 9.86
C GLY A 23 -4.37 -22.34 10.33
N LEU A 24 -4.18 -21.27 9.55
CA LEU A 24 -4.91 -20.03 9.77
C LEU A 24 -6.01 -19.96 8.71
N SER A 25 -7.24 -20.07 9.20
CA SER A 25 -8.49 -20.10 8.45
C SER A 25 -8.56 -19.01 7.37
N PRO A 26 -9.06 -19.32 6.15
CA PRO A 26 -9.25 -18.35 5.04
C PRO A 26 -9.97 -17.06 5.48
N ASN A 27 -10.91 -17.20 6.42
CA ASN A 27 -11.66 -16.09 7.02
C ASN A 27 -10.77 -15.04 7.71
N TYR A 28 -9.58 -15.38 8.19
CA TYR A 28 -8.68 -14.44 8.86
C TYR A 28 -7.97 -13.54 7.84
N GLU A 29 -7.50 -14.11 6.74
CA GLU A 29 -6.89 -13.35 5.63
C GLU A 29 -7.94 -12.44 4.97
N ASP A 30 -9.16 -12.94 4.77
CA ASP A 30 -10.27 -12.16 4.24
C ASP A 30 -10.69 -11.03 5.19
N ALA A 31 -10.78 -11.29 6.50
CA ALA A 31 -11.10 -10.28 7.50
C ALA A 31 -10.00 -9.23 7.63
N GLN A 32 -8.73 -9.62 7.56
CA GLN A 32 -7.60 -8.69 7.61
C GLN A 32 -7.58 -7.82 6.34
N ALA A 33 -7.75 -8.42 5.16
CA ALA A 33 -7.84 -7.67 3.91
C ALA A 33 -9.06 -6.74 3.85
N ALA A 34 -10.20 -7.14 4.42
CA ALA A 34 -11.38 -6.27 4.55
C ALA A 34 -11.13 -5.10 5.51
N THR A 35 -10.53 -5.36 6.67
CA THR A 35 -10.22 -4.32 7.67
C THR A 35 -9.18 -3.34 7.11
N ASP A 36 -8.17 -3.83 6.40
CA ASP A 36 -7.14 -2.99 5.79
C ASP A 36 -7.73 -2.10 4.69
N ARG A 37 -8.63 -2.62 3.86
CA ARG A 37 -9.39 -1.82 2.89
C ARG A 37 -10.21 -0.74 3.59
N GLN A 38 -10.86 -1.06 4.70
CA GLN A 38 -11.63 -0.10 5.48
C GLN A 38 -10.74 1.00 6.06
N THR A 39 -9.56 0.66 6.58
CA THR A 39 -8.59 1.64 7.10
C THR A 39 -8.06 2.53 5.99
N VAL A 40 -7.74 1.98 4.82
CA VAL A 40 -7.32 2.74 3.63
C VAL A 40 -8.40 3.69 3.15
N ASP A 41 -9.65 3.23 3.06
CA ASP A 41 -10.80 4.04 2.64
C ASP A 41 -11.11 5.14 3.66
N CYS A 42 -11.05 4.83 4.96
CA CYS A 42 -11.16 5.82 6.03
C CYS A 42 -10.10 6.91 5.88
N MET A 43 -8.82 6.55 5.69
CA MET A 43 -7.76 7.53 5.51
C MET A 43 -7.98 8.40 4.29
N ALA A 44 -8.40 7.83 3.15
CA ALA A 44 -8.69 8.61 1.94
C ALA A 44 -9.85 9.60 2.14
N LYS A 45 -10.87 9.24 2.92
CA LYS A 45 -12.06 10.06 3.19
C LYS A 45 -11.85 11.10 4.29
N GLN A 46 -11.05 10.79 5.29
CA GLN A 46 -10.81 11.64 6.46
C GLN A 46 -9.89 12.83 6.14
N LEU A 47 -9.20 12.80 5.00
CA LEU A 47 -8.40 13.92 4.52
C LEU A 47 -9.29 15.13 4.22
N THR A 48 -9.04 16.23 4.91
CA THR A 48 -9.69 17.50 4.64
C THR A 48 -9.23 18.08 3.29
N GLN A 49 -9.95 19.08 2.78
CA GLN A 49 -9.54 19.75 1.54
C GLN A 49 -8.15 20.41 1.67
N ASP A 50 -7.83 20.96 2.83
CA ASP A 50 -6.52 21.56 3.11
C ASP A 50 -5.42 20.51 3.22
N ASP A 51 -5.73 19.32 3.74
CA ASP A 51 -4.81 18.18 3.75
C ASP A 51 -4.49 17.71 2.35
N LYS A 52 -5.52 17.56 1.51
CA LYS A 52 -5.35 17.24 0.08
C LYS A 52 -4.49 18.30 -0.61
N ARG A 53 -4.69 19.59 -0.32
CA ARG A 53 -3.87 20.68 -0.89
C ARG A 53 -2.41 20.60 -0.45
N SER A 54 -2.18 20.36 0.83
CA SER A 54 -0.84 20.22 1.40
C SER A 54 -0.12 19.00 0.81
N ILE A 55 -0.81 17.85 0.77
CA ILE A 55 -0.30 16.62 0.15
C ILE A 55 0.01 16.83 -1.33
N ALA A 56 -0.85 17.53 -2.08
CA ALA A 56 -0.61 17.84 -3.48
C ALA A 56 0.66 18.69 -3.67
N GLN A 57 0.83 19.73 -2.85
CA GLN A 57 2.02 20.57 -2.87
C GLN A 57 3.30 19.76 -2.55
N PHE A 58 3.27 18.95 -1.49
CA PHE A 58 4.40 18.10 -1.12
C PHE A 58 4.73 17.05 -2.18
N ALA A 59 3.71 16.46 -2.82
CA ALA A 59 3.91 15.50 -3.91
C ALA A 59 4.57 16.15 -5.13
N ASP A 60 4.28 17.42 -5.41
CA ASP A 60 4.88 18.14 -6.54
C ASP A 60 6.32 18.57 -6.25
N THR A 61 6.65 18.89 -4.99
CA THR A 61 8.02 19.18 -4.55
C THR A 61 8.83 17.93 -4.18
N ASN A 62 8.24 16.73 -4.31
CA ASN A 62 8.81 15.44 -3.86
C ASN A 62 9.19 15.41 -2.36
N ASP A 63 8.52 16.20 -1.52
CA ASP A 63 8.67 16.20 -0.05
C ASP A 63 7.78 15.12 0.58
N PHE A 64 8.17 13.86 0.40
CA PHE A 64 7.40 12.74 0.93
C PHE A 64 7.39 12.68 2.47
N ASP A 65 8.40 13.22 3.14
CA ASP A 65 8.45 13.25 4.61
C ASP A 65 7.38 14.16 5.21
N SER A 66 7.13 15.32 4.60
CA SER A 66 6.03 16.20 4.99
C SER A 66 4.67 15.60 4.62
N LEU A 67 4.58 14.89 3.49
CA LEU A 67 3.38 14.16 3.09
C LEU A 67 3.02 13.06 4.11
N TRP A 68 3.99 12.27 4.55
CA TRP A 68 3.75 11.20 5.54
C TRP A 68 3.32 11.74 6.90
N ARG A 69 3.81 12.91 7.31
CA ARG A 69 3.35 13.59 8.53
C ARG A 69 1.87 13.94 8.51
N VAL A 70 1.28 14.21 7.34
CA VAL A 70 -0.18 14.40 7.23
C VAL A 70 -0.91 13.10 7.52
N TYR A 71 -0.45 11.98 6.96
CA TYR A 71 -1.02 10.65 7.22
C TYR A 71 -0.79 10.18 8.66
N ASP A 72 0.30 10.57 9.32
CA ASP A 72 0.55 10.25 10.73
C ASP A 72 -0.55 10.76 11.67
N ARG A 73 -1.16 11.90 11.31
CA ARG A 73 -2.28 12.48 12.07
C ARG A 73 -3.59 11.76 11.79
N VAL A 74 -3.82 11.31 10.56
CA VAL A 74 -5.09 10.69 10.13
C VAL A 74 -5.14 9.20 10.46
N PHE A 75 -4.01 8.50 10.37
CA PHE A 75 -3.89 7.07 10.61
C PHE A 75 -4.49 6.61 11.96
N PRO A 76 -4.16 7.20 13.12
CA PRO A 76 -4.67 6.74 14.41
C PRO A 76 -6.20 6.86 14.55
N GLU A 77 -6.82 7.82 13.86
CA GLU A 77 -8.28 8.00 13.83
C GLU A 77 -8.98 6.90 13.02
N CYS A 78 -8.27 6.27 12.08
CA CYS A 78 -8.79 5.25 11.16
C CYS A 78 -8.38 3.82 11.51
N THR A 79 -7.38 3.63 12.38
CA THR A 79 -6.97 2.30 12.84
C THR A 79 -7.83 1.78 13.96
N VAL A 80 -8.24 0.52 13.84
CA VAL A 80 -9.13 -0.14 14.82
C VAL A 80 -8.39 -1.24 15.58
N ARG A 81 -7.23 -1.71 15.08
CA ARG A 81 -6.49 -2.85 15.65
C ARG A 81 -4.99 -2.58 15.80
N GLY A 82 -4.36 -3.28 16.75
CA GLY A 82 -2.93 -3.16 17.04
C GLY A 82 -2.03 -3.63 15.89
N ASP A 83 -2.41 -4.72 15.19
CA ASP A 83 -1.64 -5.29 14.07
C ASP A 83 -1.55 -4.36 12.85
N GLN A 84 -2.50 -3.43 12.73
CA GLN A 84 -2.44 -2.40 11.68
C GLN A 84 -1.32 -1.39 11.94
N ARG A 85 -0.95 -1.14 13.20
CA ARG A 85 0.12 -0.21 13.55
C ARG A 85 1.48 -0.71 13.06
N ASP A 86 1.70 -2.03 13.12
CA ASP A 86 2.94 -2.66 12.65
C ASP A 86 3.09 -2.54 11.12
N ARG A 87 1.96 -2.49 10.40
CA ARG A 87 1.89 -2.37 8.93
C ARG A 87 1.49 -0.97 8.46
N LYS A 88 1.65 0.04 9.31
CA LYS A 88 1.25 1.43 9.03
C LYS A 88 1.76 1.93 7.68
N SER A 89 3.04 1.69 7.37
CA SER A 89 3.66 2.15 6.12
C SER A 89 2.98 1.58 4.88
N GLU A 90 2.60 0.31 4.88
CA GLU A 90 1.90 -0.36 3.78
C GLU A 90 0.49 0.22 3.58
N LEU A 91 -0.23 0.45 4.68
CA LEU A 91 -1.58 0.99 4.67
C LEU A 91 -1.58 2.46 4.20
N VAL A 92 -0.66 3.27 4.70
CA VAL A 92 -0.48 4.67 4.28
C VAL A 92 -0.07 4.75 2.81
N THR A 93 0.86 3.90 2.36
CA THR A 93 1.23 3.83 0.93
C THR A 93 0.05 3.45 0.06
N SER A 94 -0.81 2.55 0.54
CA SER A 94 -2.02 2.13 -0.18
C SER A 94 -3.05 3.26 -0.24
N ALA A 95 -3.27 4.01 0.84
CA ALA A 95 -4.14 5.18 0.84
C ALA A 95 -3.60 6.31 -0.03
N TRP A 96 -2.28 6.54 -0.03
CA TRP A 96 -1.64 7.44 -0.97
C TRP A 96 -1.89 7.02 -2.42
N ARG A 97 -1.74 5.73 -2.74
CA ARG A 97 -2.03 5.21 -4.08
C ARG A 97 -3.48 5.47 -4.49
N VAL A 98 -4.45 5.22 -3.60
CA VAL A 98 -5.87 5.51 -3.84
C VAL A 98 -6.06 7.00 -4.12
N LEU A 99 -5.55 7.88 -3.27
CA LEU A 99 -5.64 9.33 -3.44
C LEU A 99 -4.97 9.79 -4.75
N SER A 100 -3.82 9.23 -5.11
CA SER A 100 -3.09 9.58 -6.34
C SER A 100 -3.81 9.18 -7.63
N THR A 101 -4.82 8.31 -7.52
CA THR A 101 -5.71 7.94 -8.64
C THR A 101 -7.04 8.69 -8.63
N ASP A 102 -7.30 9.48 -7.58
CA ASP A 102 -8.52 10.28 -7.46
C ASP A 102 -8.47 11.49 -8.42
N ARG A 103 -9.55 11.69 -9.16
CA ARG A 103 -9.63 12.74 -10.19
C ARG A 103 -9.63 14.14 -9.61
N GLU A 104 -10.25 14.35 -8.45
CA GLU A 104 -10.30 15.66 -7.81
C GLU A 104 -8.90 16.04 -7.32
N PHE A 105 -8.22 15.09 -6.69
CA PHE A 105 -6.85 15.26 -6.23
C PHE A 105 -5.87 15.50 -7.38
N MET A 106 -6.00 14.77 -8.50
CA MET A 106 -5.15 15.01 -9.68
C MET A 106 -5.34 16.42 -10.27
N ARG A 107 -6.57 16.93 -10.32
CA ARG A 107 -6.81 18.33 -10.75
C ARG A 107 -6.17 19.34 -9.80
N LEU A 108 -6.15 19.05 -8.50
CA LEU A 108 -5.50 19.92 -7.52
C LEU A 108 -3.99 19.98 -7.74
N ARG A 109 -3.37 18.82 -8.04
CA ARG A 109 -1.95 18.75 -8.41
C ARG A 109 -1.63 19.49 -9.71
N GLU A 110 -2.46 19.30 -10.74
CA GLU A 110 -2.32 20.03 -12.00
C GLU A 110 -2.41 21.56 -11.80
N ALA A 111 -3.36 22.01 -10.98
CA ALA A 111 -3.49 23.43 -10.64
C ALA A 111 -2.25 23.95 -9.90
N ASN A 112 -1.75 23.22 -8.91
CA ASN A 112 -0.52 23.58 -8.19
C ASN A 112 0.70 23.67 -9.13
N ALA A 113 0.87 22.68 -10.00
CA ALA A 113 1.95 22.66 -10.99
C ALA A 113 1.84 23.85 -11.97
N ALA A 114 0.64 24.19 -12.43
CA ALA A 114 0.41 25.35 -13.29
C ALA A 114 0.71 26.67 -12.58
N HIS A 115 0.30 26.81 -11.32
CA HIS A 115 0.62 27.98 -10.51
C HIS A 115 2.13 28.13 -10.27
N ALA A 116 2.84 27.02 -9.99
CA ALA A 116 4.28 27.01 -9.84
C ALA A 116 5.01 27.42 -11.13
N ALA A 117 4.53 26.97 -12.30
CA ALA A 117 5.11 27.31 -13.60
C ALA A 117 4.92 28.79 -13.99
N LEU A 118 3.84 29.44 -13.53
CA LEU A 118 3.55 30.86 -13.79
C LEU A 118 4.25 31.81 -12.80
N GLY A 119 4.75 31.30 -11.68
CA GLY A 119 5.46 32.06 -10.64
C GLY A 119 6.96 32.24 -10.88
N HIS A 120 7.47 31.77 -12.02
CA HIS A 120 8.85 31.90 -12.49
C HIS A 120 8.93 32.80 -13.72
#